data_AF-A0A0G1CSG1-F1
#
_entry.id   AF-A0A0G1CSG1-F1
#
_cell.length_a   1.000
_cell.length_b   1.000
_cell.length_c   1.000
_cell.angle_alpha   90.00
_cell.angle_beta   90.00
_cell.angle_gamma   90.00
#
_symmetry.space_group_name_H-M   'P 1'
#
loop_
_entity.id
_entity.type
_entity.pdbx_description
1 polymer ?
#
loop_
_entity_poly.entity_id
_entity_poly.type
_entity_poly.pdbx_seq_one_letter_code
_entity_poly.pdbx_strand_id
1 'polypeptide(L)'
;MSPSMSGDTNSWRYEYDLLGNLVRQTNPKGQISVLTYDNLYRLTRKTVNGTTLLENVYDTCTNGVGRLCTTSSFNLANGQKIKEVTSEYDQRGRITKSQTRLSNMPDSQLNTAIFETEFAYDQGGRGRNINSYL
;
A
#
# COMPACT_ATOMS: atom_id res chain seq x y z
N MET A 1 30.11 -26.38 -12.02
CA MET A 1 28.85 -26.59 -12.77
C MET A 1 27.91 -27.33 -11.85
N SER A 2 26.87 -26.66 -11.33
CA SER A 2 25.88 -27.31 -10.46
C SER A 2 24.68 -27.75 -11.31
N PRO A 3 24.06 -28.91 -11.03
CA PRO A 3 23.15 -29.58 -11.94
C PRO A 3 21.81 -28.85 -12.01
N SER A 4 21.23 -28.81 -13.22
CA SER A 4 19.87 -28.34 -13.44
C SER A 4 18.89 -29.35 -12.83
N MET A 5 18.22 -28.99 -11.74
CA MET A 5 17.03 -29.74 -11.32
C MET A 5 15.86 -29.34 -12.22
N SER A 6 15.51 -30.24 -13.14
CA SER A 6 14.21 -30.21 -13.80
C SER A 6 13.14 -30.56 -12.76
N GLY A 7 12.39 -29.57 -12.26
CA GLY A 7 11.27 -29.84 -11.34
C GLY A 7 10.63 -28.66 -10.59
N ASP A 8 11.25 -27.48 -10.53
CA ASP A 8 10.83 -26.41 -9.61
C ASP A 8 9.69 -25.50 -10.08
N THR A 9 8.73 -25.98 -10.88
CA THR A 9 7.63 -25.12 -11.38
C THR A 9 6.56 -24.80 -10.32
N ASN A 10 6.65 -25.36 -9.10
CA ASN A 10 5.69 -25.11 -8.02
C ASN A 10 6.30 -24.59 -6.72
N SER A 11 7.40 -23.83 -6.80
CA SER A 11 8.06 -23.25 -5.62
C SER A 11 7.96 -21.72 -5.59
N TRP A 12 7.93 -21.16 -4.40
CA TRP A 12 8.17 -19.72 -4.20
C TRP A 12 9.66 -19.47 -4.04
N ARG A 13 10.15 -18.38 -4.62
CA ARG A 13 11.54 -17.92 -4.44
C ARG A 13 11.52 -16.51 -3.88
N TYR A 14 12.41 -16.23 -2.94
CA TYR A 14 12.51 -14.95 -2.24
C TYR A 14 13.96 -14.48 -2.27
N GLU A 15 14.15 -13.18 -2.49
CA GLU A 15 15.45 -12.53 -2.41
C GLU A 15 15.35 -11.35 -1.46
N TYR A 16 16.39 -11.19 -0.64
CA TYR A 16 16.45 -10.20 0.42
C TYR A 16 17.66 -9.28 0.19
N ASP A 17 17.56 -8.03 0.63
CA ASP A 17 18.72 -7.14 0.71
C ASP A 17 19.65 -7.53 1.88
N LEU A 18 20.76 -6.80 2.03
CA LEU A 18 21.76 -7.04 3.08
C LEU A 18 21.22 -6.86 4.50
N LEU A 19 20.04 -6.24 4.65
CA LEU A 19 19.41 -5.95 5.93
C LEU A 19 18.23 -6.90 6.21
N GLY A 20 17.98 -7.85 5.30
CA GLY A 20 16.93 -8.85 5.43
C GLY A 20 15.56 -8.37 4.95
N ASN A 21 15.44 -7.24 4.26
CA ASN A 21 14.18 -6.82 3.65
C ASN A 21 13.93 -7.60 2.37
N LEU A 22 12.71 -8.09 2.18
CA LEU A 22 12.31 -8.80 0.96
C LEU A 22 12.30 -7.85 -0.24
N VAL A 23 13.18 -8.02 -1.22
CA VAL A 23 13.26 -7.15 -2.41
C VAL A 23 12.66 -7.78 -3.66
N ARG A 24 12.62 -9.12 -3.73
CA ARG A 24 12.05 -9.83 -4.87
C ARG A 24 11.38 -11.13 -4.43
N GLN A 25 10.22 -11.42 -5.00
CA GLN A 25 9.48 -12.67 -4.79
C GLN A 25 9.04 -13.21 -6.14
N THR A 26 9.34 -14.47 -6.43
CA THR A 26 8.86 -15.17 -7.63
C THR A 26 7.89 -16.26 -7.19
N ASN A 27 6.67 -16.25 -7.75
CA ASN A 27 5.66 -17.27 -7.45
C ASN A 27 5.79 -18.50 -8.37
N PRO A 28 5.10 -19.61 -8.05
CA PRO A 28 5.04 -20.80 -8.91
C PRO A 28 4.68 -20.54 -10.38
N LYS A 29 3.85 -19.51 -10.65
CA LYS A 29 3.46 -19.13 -12.00
C LYS A 29 4.52 -18.30 -12.73
N GLY A 30 5.70 -18.12 -12.14
CA GLY A 30 6.79 -17.30 -12.66
C GLY A 30 6.55 -15.79 -12.55
N GLN A 31 5.48 -15.35 -11.86
CA GLN A 31 5.24 -13.92 -11.66
C GLN A 31 6.23 -13.37 -10.63
N ILE A 32 6.85 -12.25 -10.98
CA ILE A 32 7.90 -11.60 -10.20
C ILE A 32 7.29 -10.37 -9.53
N SER A 33 7.31 -10.33 -8.20
CA SER A 33 7.07 -9.12 -7.43
C SER A 33 8.39 -8.47 -7.04
N VAL A 34 8.50 -7.15 -7.18
CA VAL A 34 9.65 -6.37 -6.69
C VAL A 34 9.14 -5.37 -5.66
N LEU A 35 9.84 -5.26 -4.54
CA LEU A 35 9.52 -4.37 -3.44
C LEU A 35 10.66 -3.35 -3.28
N THR A 36 10.28 -2.10 -3.03
CA THR A 36 11.21 -0.99 -2.82
C THR A 36 10.87 -0.28 -1.52
N TYR A 37 11.90 0.25 -0.87
CA TYR A 37 11.81 0.78 0.48
C TYR A 37 12.43 2.17 0.53
N ASP A 38 12.01 2.98 1.50
CA ASP A 38 12.74 4.18 1.87
C ASP A 38 13.91 3.88 2.82
N ASN A 39 14.66 4.91 3.21
CA ASN A 39 15.82 4.79 4.10
C ASN A 39 15.46 4.34 5.53
N LEU A 40 14.18 4.28 5.88
CA LEU A 40 13.68 3.77 7.15
C LEU A 40 13.11 2.34 7.01
N TYR A 41 13.37 1.68 5.87
CA TYR A 41 12.93 0.32 5.56
C TYR A 41 11.41 0.16 5.51
N ARG A 42 10.69 1.21 5.15
CA ARG A 42 9.24 1.16 4.94
C ARG A 42 8.94 0.97 3.46
N LEU A 43 8.01 0.07 3.13
CA LEU A 43 7.65 -0.27 1.76
C LEU A 43 7.05 0.96 1.05
N THR A 44 7.72 1.47 0.03
CA THR A 44 7.26 2.61 -0.78
C THR A 44 6.59 2.19 -2.08
N ARG A 45 7.00 1.07 -2.68
CA ARG A 45 6.35 0.55 -3.90
C ARG A 45 6.50 -0.95 -4.05
N LYS A 46 5.44 -1.59 -4.55
CA LYS A 46 5.43 -2.98 -4.99
C LYS A 46 4.98 -3.07 -6.45
N THR A 47 5.73 -3.79 -7.27
CA THR A 47 5.36 -4.12 -8.65
C THR A 47 5.11 -5.62 -8.79
N VAL A 48 4.34 -6.03 -9.80
CA VAL A 48 4.15 -7.41 -10.24
C VAL A 48 4.38 -7.45 -11.75
N ASN A 49 5.34 -8.22 -12.21
CA ASN A 49 5.78 -8.29 -13.61
C ASN A 49 6.06 -6.91 -14.23
N GLY A 50 6.62 -5.99 -13.44
CA GLY A 50 6.92 -4.62 -13.86
C GLY A 50 5.77 -3.62 -13.69
N THR A 51 4.52 -4.08 -13.58
CA THR A 51 3.36 -3.20 -13.33
C THR A 51 3.26 -2.85 -11.86
N THR A 52 3.09 -1.56 -11.53
CA THR A 52 2.84 -1.13 -10.15
C THR A 52 1.54 -1.76 -9.63
N LEU A 53 1.59 -2.32 -8.42
CA LEU A 53 0.42 -2.79 -7.67
C LEU A 53 0.06 -1.81 -6.55
N LEU A 54 1.09 -1.29 -5.88
CA LEU A 54 0.99 -0.51 -4.66
C LEU A 54 2.07 0.56 -4.63
N GLU A 55 1.70 1.78 -4.24
CA GLU A 55 2.62 2.85 -3.85
C GLU A 55 2.19 3.45 -2.52
N ASN A 56 3.15 3.71 -1.64
CA ASN A 56 2.95 4.32 -0.34
C ASN A 56 3.79 5.59 -0.22
N VAL A 57 3.22 6.61 0.39
CA VAL A 57 3.90 7.86 0.73
C VAL A 57 3.81 8.08 2.23
N TYR A 58 4.93 8.37 2.86
CA TYR A 58 5.05 8.58 4.30
C TYR A 58 5.46 10.02 4.61
N ASP A 59 5.18 10.48 5.83
CA ASP A 59 5.72 11.71 6.42
C ASP A 59 5.29 13.05 5.78
N THR A 60 4.41 13.03 4.78
CA THR A 60 4.02 14.23 4.00
C THR A 60 2.71 14.88 4.43
N CYS A 61 1.92 14.22 5.28
CA CYS A 61 0.59 14.66 5.73
C CYS A 61 0.65 15.35 7.10
N THR A 62 -0.45 15.99 7.47
CA THR A 62 -0.61 16.70 8.75
C THR A 62 -0.33 15.75 9.93
N ASN A 63 0.64 16.14 10.77
CA ASN A 63 1.18 15.33 11.89
C ASN A 63 1.63 13.91 11.49
N GLY A 64 1.99 13.73 10.22
CA GLY A 64 2.29 12.43 9.61
C GLY A 64 3.73 11.94 9.75
N VAL A 65 4.61 12.65 10.48
CA VAL A 65 6.01 12.23 10.65
C VAL A 65 6.07 10.84 11.29
N GLY A 66 6.76 9.92 10.63
CA GLY A 66 6.85 8.50 10.96
C GLY A 66 5.67 7.66 10.47
N ARG A 67 4.73 8.20 9.68
CA ARG A 67 3.42 7.58 9.40
C ARG A 67 3.08 7.55 7.92
N LEU A 68 2.18 6.63 7.57
CA LEU A 68 1.68 6.42 6.21
C LEU A 68 0.64 7.49 5.87
N CYS A 69 0.92 8.31 4.87
CA CYS A 69 0.05 9.40 4.49
C CYS A 69 -0.85 9.05 3.31
N THR A 70 -0.31 8.30 2.34
CA THR A 70 -1.06 7.90 1.14
C THR A 70 -0.75 6.47 0.76
N THR A 71 -1.78 5.72 0.39
CA THR A 71 -1.65 4.43 -0.32
C THR A 71 -2.41 4.49 -1.63
N SER A 72 -1.72 4.23 -2.74
CA SER A 72 -2.32 4.07 -4.05
C SER A 72 -2.27 2.60 -4.48
N SER A 73 -3.40 2.07 -4.95
CA SER A 73 -3.49 0.74 -5.55
C SER A 73 -3.83 0.84 -7.03
N PHE A 74 -3.26 -0.07 -7.81
CA PHE A 74 -3.31 -0.05 -9.26
C PHE A 74 -3.80 -1.38 -9.81
N ASN A 75 -4.50 -1.33 -10.94
CA ASN A 75 -4.92 -2.51 -11.68
C ASN A 75 -3.73 -3.11 -12.44
N LEU A 76 -3.41 -4.36 -12.17
CA LEU A 76 -2.26 -5.04 -12.79
C LEU A 76 -2.40 -5.28 -14.30
N ALA A 77 -3.62 -5.27 -14.83
CA ALA A 77 -3.86 -5.49 -16.26
C ALA A 77 -3.50 -4.28 -17.12
N ASN A 78 -3.63 -3.05 -16.58
CA ASN A 78 -3.46 -1.82 -17.36
C ASN A 78 -2.63 -0.72 -16.66
N GLY A 79 -2.19 -0.95 -15.42
CA GLY A 79 -1.39 0.00 -14.64
C GLY A 79 -2.16 1.24 -14.16
N GLN A 80 -3.48 1.30 -14.32
CA GLN A 80 -4.27 2.45 -13.90
C GLN A 80 -4.52 2.42 -12.39
N LYS A 81 -4.44 3.60 -11.76
CA LYS A 81 -4.78 3.76 -10.34
C LYS A 81 -6.28 3.49 -10.16
N ILE A 82 -6.61 2.60 -9.23
CA ILE A 82 -8.00 2.24 -8.93
C ILE A 82 -8.47 2.70 -7.56
N LYS A 83 -7.53 2.92 -6.65
CA LYS A 83 -7.83 3.36 -5.29
C LYS A 83 -6.71 4.23 -4.76
N GLU A 84 -7.07 5.28 -4.06
CA GLU A 84 -6.18 6.08 -3.25
C GLU A 84 -6.79 6.23 -1.85
N VAL A 85 -5.98 6.03 -0.82
CA VAL A 85 -6.35 6.30 0.57
C VAL A 85 -5.41 7.34 1.11
N THR A 86 -5.92 8.45 1.63
CA THR A 86 -5.15 9.46 2.36
C THR A 86 -5.48 9.43 3.84
N SER A 87 -4.52 9.75 4.68
CA SER A 87 -4.67 9.78 6.14
C SER A 87 -4.16 11.10 6.72
N GLU A 88 -4.81 11.54 7.80
CA GLU A 88 -4.35 12.65 8.64
C GLU A 88 -4.28 12.19 10.09
N TYR A 89 -3.44 12.85 10.87
CA TYR A 89 -3.18 12.48 12.25
C TYR A 89 -3.30 13.68 13.19
N ASP A 90 -3.54 13.41 14.46
CA ASP A 90 -3.35 14.39 15.52
C ASP A 90 -1.87 14.45 15.96
N GLN A 91 -1.54 15.39 16.87
CA GLN A 91 -0.17 15.56 17.39
C GLN A 91 0.36 14.36 18.18
N ARG A 92 -0.52 13.47 18.64
CA ARG A 92 -0.15 12.20 19.28
C ARG A 92 -0.02 11.06 18.26
N GLY A 93 -0.28 11.37 16.99
CA GLY A 93 -0.16 10.47 15.86
C GLY A 93 -1.31 9.47 15.71
N ARG A 94 -2.47 9.74 16.32
CA ARG A 94 -3.68 8.94 16.12
C ARG A 94 -4.38 9.44 14.87
N ILE A 95 -4.97 8.53 14.09
CA ILE A 95 -5.62 8.88 12.81
C ILE A 95 -6.87 9.72 13.07
N THR A 96 -6.98 10.92 12.51
CA THR A 96 -8.16 11.79 12.68
C THR A 96 -9.07 11.76 11.47
N LYS A 97 -8.52 11.49 10.28
CA LYS A 97 -9.27 11.40 9.02
C LYS A 97 -8.63 10.36 8.12
N SER A 98 -9.48 9.59 7.43
CA SER A 98 -9.12 8.73 6.32
C SER A 98 -10.07 9.02 5.15
N GLN A 99 -9.53 9.33 3.98
CA GLN A 99 -10.34 9.50 2.76
C GLN A 99 -9.94 8.44 1.74
N THR A 100 -10.92 7.76 1.16
CA THR A 100 -10.73 6.84 0.03
C THR A 100 -11.34 7.44 -1.22
N ARG A 101 -10.57 7.49 -2.29
CA ARG A 101 -11.03 7.80 -3.65
C ARG A 101 -10.88 6.57 -4.52
N LEU A 102 -11.93 6.22 -5.25
CA LEU A 102 -11.86 5.19 -6.29
C LEU A 102 -11.70 5.87 -7.65
N SER A 103 -11.07 5.18 -8.59
CA SER A 103 -10.84 5.71 -9.94
C SER A 103 -10.83 4.55 -10.93
N ASN A 104 -11.11 4.84 -12.21
CA ASN A 104 -11.14 3.83 -13.27
C ASN A 104 -11.99 2.60 -12.94
N MET A 105 -13.06 2.79 -12.15
CA MET A 105 -14.03 1.76 -11.81
C MET A 105 -15.04 1.57 -12.93
N PRO A 106 -15.53 0.34 -13.16
CA PRO A 106 -16.58 0.06 -14.15
C PRO A 106 -17.88 0.83 -13.87
N ASP A 107 -18.24 0.95 -12.59
CA ASP A 107 -19.29 1.86 -12.16
C ASP A 107 -18.74 3.28 -12.08
N SER A 108 -19.18 4.14 -13.00
CA SER A 108 -18.70 5.51 -13.11
C SER A 108 -19.05 6.38 -11.91
N GLN A 109 -20.12 6.05 -11.16
CA GLN A 109 -20.49 6.79 -9.96
C GLN A 109 -19.43 6.67 -8.86
N LEU A 110 -18.75 5.52 -8.80
CA LEU A 110 -17.67 5.30 -7.84
C LEU A 110 -16.43 6.15 -8.13
N ASN A 111 -16.22 6.60 -9.37
CA ASN A 111 -15.05 7.42 -9.74
C ASN A 111 -15.11 8.85 -9.20
N THR A 112 -16.30 9.29 -8.77
CA THR A 112 -16.52 10.59 -8.12
C THR A 112 -16.74 10.46 -6.62
N ALA A 113 -16.88 9.23 -6.10
CA ALA A 113 -17.15 8.99 -4.70
C ALA A 113 -15.91 9.26 -3.84
N ILE A 114 -16.12 9.94 -2.71
CA ILE A 114 -15.13 10.11 -1.65
C ILE A 114 -15.72 9.48 -0.40
N PHE A 115 -15.10 8.37 0.03
CA PHE A 115 -15.47 7.70 1.28
C PHE A 115 -14.57 8.25 2.38
N GLU A 116 -15.16 8.98 3.31
CA GLU A 116 -14.43 9.62 4.39
C GLU A 116 -14.84 9.02 5.74
N THR A 117 -13.86 8.74 6.58
CA THR A 117 -14.07 8.39 7.99
C THR A 117 -13.28 9.35 8.86
N GLU A 118 -13.95 9.96 9.83
CA GLU A 118 -13.33 10.86 10.81
C GLU A 118 -13.39 10.24 12.20
N PHE A 119 -12.32 10.45 12.97
CA PHE A 119 -12.15 9.94 14.31
C PHE A 119 -11.95 11.08 15.30
N ALA A 120 -12.62 10.98 16.45
CA ALA A 120 -12.31 11.78 17.61
C ALA A 120 -11.84 10.88 18.75
N TYR A 121 -10.94 11.41 19.57
CA TYR A 121 -10.40 10.68 20.71
C TYR A 121 -10.59 11.46 22.00
N ASP A 122 -10.97 10.76 23.06
CA ASP A 122 -10.96 11.34 24.40
C ASP A 122 -9.54 11.48 24.97
N GLN A 123 -9.43 12.05 26.17
CA GLN A 123 -8.15 12.22 26.87
C GLN A 123 -7.46 10.88 27.17
N GLY A 124 -8.23 9.81 27.37
CA GLY A 124 -7.75 8.44 27.60
C GLY A 124 -7.36 7.70 26.32
N GLY A 125 -7.54 8.30 25.14
CA GLY A 125 -7.17 7.71 23.86
C GLY A 125 -8.20 6.81 23.23
N ARG A 126 -9.41 6.70 23.80
CA ARG A 126 -10.49 5.92 23.19
C ARG A 126 -11.06 6.68 22.00
N GLY A 127 -11.02 6.04 20.84
CA GLY A 127 -11.52 6.59 19.59
C GLY A 127 -13.01 6.32 19.39
N ARG A 128 -13.69 7.24 18.72
CA ARG A 128 -15.02 7.01 18.14
C ARG A 128 -15.03 7.53 16.69
N ASN A 129 -15.76 6.83 15.83
CA ASN A 129 -16.12 7.39 14.52
C ASN A 129 -17.09 8.53 14.75
N ILE A 130 -16.80 9.70 14.18
CA ILE A 130 -17.69 10.86 14.28
C ILE A 130 -18.41 11.16 12.97
N ASN A 131 -17.84 10.79 11.82
CA ASN A 131 -18.48 10.89 10.51
C ASN A 131 -18.04 9.72 9.62
N SER A 132 -18.99 9.18 8.83
CA SER A 132 -18.72 8.22 7.76
C SER A 132 -19.63 8.52 6.58
N TYR A 133 -19.06 8.94 5.45
CA TYR A 133 -19.82 9.17 4.21
C TYR A 133 -19.61 7.97 3.26
N LEU A 134 -20.72 7.37 2.81
CA LEU A 134 -20.77 6.28 1.84
C LEU A 134 -21.36 6.77 0.52
#